data_AF-A0A2S2NDQ2-F1
#
_entry.id   AF-A0A2S2NDQ2-F1
#
_cell.length_a   1.000
_cell.length_b   1.000
_cell.length_c   1.000
_cell.angle_alpha   90.00
_cell.angle_beta   90.00
_cell.angle_gamma   90.00
#
_symmetry.space_group_name_H-M   'P 1'
#
loop_
_entity.id
_entity.type
_entity.pdbx_description
1 polymer ?
#
loop_
_entity_poly.entity_id
_entity_poly.type
_entity_poly.pdbx_seq_one_letter_code
_entity_poly.pdbx_strand_id
1 'polypeptide(L)'
;MDDPIKEKIKLSEMIELQFEHKSIPVSFLKVGLKNALPYPIQFNAEFLVKHVIGVRLSVNFDESKAEGWKYVDLTITPVKEHMNSILYNLVEPLWLKDDVITDGSDGNYSTYMDLLRNKLIEKSVVKMKFVVYHDGVFYMRDKLFGKSFSILSDMIKEYCGLNLSPYLPHIDEVCLGRFPDGLWYRVICDQMKPGSLVKVHSVDLGNIAYLNTRNLKKLPLELLFHPTHVSLCILDSSIQINEKNIEILQKYENTDCEVTVLKSLGGKNHYLINCPFFEEILQ
;
A
#
# COMPACT_ATOMS: atom_id res chain seq x y z
N MET A 1 -11.79 9.40 3.46
CA MET A 1 -12.08 10.83 3.23
C MET A 1 -12.31 10.94 1.75
N ASP A 2 -13.55 11.27 1.35
CA ASP A 2 -13.90 11.38 -0.06
C ASP A 2 -13.04 12.48 -0.70
N ASP A 3 -12.46 12.16 -1.86
CA ASP A 3 -11.75 13.13 -2.70
C ASP A 3 -12.78 14.21 -3.10
N PRO A 4 -12.66 15.46 -2.63
CA PRO A 4 -13.69 16.48 -2.80
C PRO A 4 -13.96 16.85 -4.27
N ILE A 5 -13.17 16.32 -5.22
CA ILE A 5 -13.27 16.58 -6.66
C ILE A 5 -13.74 15.31 -7.41
N LYS A 6 -13.87 14.16 -6.75
CA LYS A 6 -14.37 12.92 -7.37
C LYS A 6 -15.65 12.44 -6.72
N GLU A 7 -16.75 12.72 -7.39
CA GLU A 7 -18.05 12.16 -7.05
C GLU A 7 -18.23 10.78 -7.72
N LYS A 8 -18.75 9.81 -6.96
CA LYS A 8 -19.15 8.52 -7.51
C LYS A 8 -20.56 8.62 -8.08
N ILE A 9 -20.65 8.97 -9.37
CA ILE A 9 -21.91 9.09 -10.10
C ILE A 9 -22.24 7.73 -10.75
N LYS A 10 -23.47 7.23 -10.60
CA LYS A 10 -23.88 6.00 -11.29
C LYS A 10 -24.01 6.27 -12.78
N LEU A 11 -23.73 5.27 -13.62
CA LEU A 11 -23.87 5.41 -15.07
C LEU A 11 -25.29 5.85 -15.49
N SER A 12 -26.32 5.40 -14.77
CA SER A 12 -27.72 5.81 -14.99
C SER A 12 -28.02 7.27 -14.67
N GLU A 13 -27.16 7.93 -13.89
CA GLU A 13 -27.30 9.33 -13.48
C GLU A 13 -26.48 10.26 -14.40
N MET A 14 -25.62 9.70 -15.28
CA MET A 14 -24.85 10.48 -16.24
C MET A 14 -25.74 10.90 -17.42
N ILE A 15 -25.77 12.20 -17.70
CA ILE A 15 -26.50 12.77 -18.85
C ILE A 15 -25.54 13.11 -19.98
N GLU A 16 -26.01 13.03 -21.23
CA GLU A 16 -25.21 13.44 -22.38
C GLU A 16 -24.95 14.96 -22.33
N LEU A 17 -23.69 15.32 -22.60
CA LEU A 17 -23.31 16.72 -22.70
C LEU A 17 -24.07 17.39 -23.85
N GLN A 18 -24.79 18.46 -23.55
CA GLN A 18 -25.58 19.20 -24.54
C GLN A 18 -24.68 19.84 -25.60
N PHE A 19 -25.18 20.01 -26.82
CA PHE A 19 -24.40 20.49 -27.97
C PHE A 19 -23.65 21.80 -27.69
N GLU A 20 -24.31 22.75 -27.02
CA GLU A 20 -23.77 24.06 -26.64
C GLU A 20 -22.57 23.96 -25.70
N HIS A 21 -22.46 22.88 -24.92
CA HIS A 21 -21.36 22.65 -23.99
C HIS A 21 -20.23 21.79 -24.60
N LYS A 22 -20.47 21.12 -25.73
CA LYS A 22 -19.43 20.29 -26.40
C LYS A 22 -18.28 21.14 -26.96
N SER A 23 -18.50 22.44 -27.18
CA SER A 23 -17.49 23.38 -27.67
C SER A 23 -16.66 24.04 -26.57
N ILE A 24 -17.04 23.89 -25.30
CA ILE A 24 -16.33 24.49 -24.16
C ILE A 24 -15.14 23.57 -23.81
N PRO A 25 -13.90 24.06 -23.86
CA PRO A 25 -12.74 23.25 -23.47
C PRO A 25 -12.76 22.95 -21.98
N VAL A 26 -12.23 21.79 -21.62
CA VAL A 26 -12.07 21.37 -20.23
C VAL A 26 -11.24 22.43 -19.49
N SER A 27 -11.79 23.00 -18.41
CA SER A 27 -11.15 24.09 -17.66
C SER A 27 -10.12 23.62 -16.63
N PHE A 28 -9.91 22.31 -16.51
CA PHE A 28 -8.88 21.72 -15.69
C PHE A 28 -7.83 21.05 -16.56
N LEU A 29 -6.57 21.25 -16.23
CA LEU A 29 -5.45 20.57 -16.87
C LEU A 29 -4.85 19.59 -15.88
N LYS A 30 -4.86 18.30 -16.24
CA LYS A 30 -4.14 17.29 -15.45
C LYS A 30 -2.68 17.29 -15.87
N VAL A 31 -1.81 17.66 -14.95
CA VAL A 31 -0.36 17.72 -15.17
C VAL A 31 0.37 16.80 -14.19
N GLY A 32 1.55 16.34 -14.58
CA GLY A 32 2.56 15.75 -13.72
C GLY A 32 3.69 16.73 -13.44
N LEU A 33 4.47 16.46 -12.40
CA LEU A 33 5.70 17.21 -12.15
C LEU A 33 6.81 16.69 -13.07
N LYS A 34 7.55 17.62 -13.68
CA LYS A 34 8.73 17.28 -14.46
C LYS A 34 9.81 16.68 -13.55
N ASN A 35 10.47 15.62 -14.03
CA ASN A 35 11.50 14.86 -13.30
C ASN A 35 11.03 14.33 -11.93
N ALA A 36 9.73 14.09 -11.76
CA ALA A 36 9.23 13.43 -10.56
C ALA A 36 9.84 12.04 -10.44
N LEU A 37 10.34 11.70 -9.25
CA LEU A 37 10.69 10.32 -8.96
C LEU A 37 9.43 9.44 -9.02
N PRO A 38 9.56 8.17 -9.43
CA PRO A 38 8.44 7.24 -9.49
C PRO A 38 7.97 6.78 -8.09
N TYR A 39 8.52 7.37 -7.02
CA TYR A 39 8.23 7.03 -5.63
C TYR A 39 6.98 7.75 -5.11
N PRO A 40 6.20 7.13 -4.21
CA PRO A 40 5.07 7.77 -3.57
C PRO A 40 5.51 8.98 -2.73
N ILE A 41 4.58 9.93 -2.58
CA ILE A 41 4.78 11.10 -1.73
C ILE A 41 4.93 10.63 -0.27
N GLN A 42 6.11 10.88 0.31
CA GLN A 42 6.39 10.60 1.72
C GLN A 42 5.72 11.66 2.63
N PHE A 43 5.61 11.40 3.94
CA PHE A 43 4.90 12.27 4.89
C PHE A 43 5.34 13.75 4.84
N ASN A 44 6.65 14.00 4.75
CA ASN A 44 7.18 15.37 4.69
C ASN A 44 6.75 16.10 3.40
N ALA A 45 6.74 15.40 2.27
CA ALA A 45 6.27 15.94 1.01
C ALA A 45 4.75 16.17 1.02
N GLU A 46 3.96 15.29 1.63
CA GLU A 46 2.50 15.47 1.78
C GLU A 46 2.18 16.69 2.64
N PHE A 47 2.88 16.85 3.77
CA PHE A 47 2.74 18.00 4.64
C PHE A 47 3.07 19.30 3.90
N LEU A 48 4.18 19.33 3.17
CA LEU A 48 4.54 20.48 2.34
C LEU A 48 3.40 20.80 1.37
N VAL A 49 2.96 19.83 0.55
CA VAL A 49 1.88 20.04 -0.43
C VAL A 49 0.64 20.64 0.24
N LYS A 50 0.22 20.13 1.40
CA LYS A 50 -0.93 20.68 2.14
C LYS A 50 -0.75 22.13 2.58
N HIS A 51 0.48 22.56 2.89
CA HIS A 51 0.78 23.93 3.31
C HIS A 51 1.01 24.88 2.14
N VAL A 52 1.45 24.37 0.98
CA VAL A 52 1.60 25.20 -0.23
C VAL A 52 0.27 25.37 -0.97
N ILE A 53 -0.74 24.52 -0.69
CA ILE A 53 -2.11 24.74 -1.19
C ILE A 53 -2.63 26.08 -0.65
N GLY A 54 -2.99 26.99 -1.56
CA GLY A 54 -3.41 28.35 -1.23
C GLY A 54 -2.29 29.41 -1.34
N VAL A 55 -1.03 29.00 -1.48
CA VAL A 55 0.07 29.88 -1.88
C VAL A 55 0.01 30.12 -3.40
N ARG A 56 0.41 31.31 -3.86
CA ARG A 56 0.55 31.59 -5.29
C ARG A 56 1.68 30.73 -5.88
N LEU A 57 1.30 29.74 -6.67
CA LEU A 57 2.18 28.93 -7.50
C LEU A 57 2.12 29.45 -8.94
N SER A 58 3.28 29.53 -9.60
CA SER A 58 3.34 29.70 -11.05
C SER A 58 3.67 28.36 -11.70
N VAL A 59 2.94 28.02 -12.75
CA VAL A 59 3.15 26.81 -13.56
C VAL A 59 3.88 27.20 -14.83
N ASN A 60 5.00 26.55 -15.12
CA ASN A 60 5.76 26.76 -16.35
C ASN A 60 5.52 25.58 -17.31
N PHE A 61 5.01 25.87 -18.50
CA PHE A 61 4.81 24.90 -19.59
C PHE A 61 5.99 24.93 -20.58
N ASP A 62 6.32 23.78 -21.15
CA ASP A 62 7.32 23.70 -22.23
C ASP A 62 6.67 23.98 -23.59
N GLU A 63 6.61 25.25 -23.99
CA GLU A 63 5.99 25.67 -25.26
C GLU A 63 6.69 25.12 -26.51
N SER A 64 7.91 24.57 -26.38
CA SER A 64 8.63 23.96 -27.50
C SER A 64 8.10 22.59 -27.91
N LYS A 65 7.21 21.99 -27.10
CA LYS A 65 6.66 20.64 -27.31
C LYS A 65 5.14 20.66 -27.35
N ALA A 66 4.55 19.92 -28.29
CA ALA A 66 3.09 19.77 -28.42
C ALA A 66 2.41 19.28 -27.12
N GLU A 67 3.13 18.52 -26.30
CA GLU A 67 2.65 18.00 -25.00
C GLU A 67 3.43 18.59 -23.81
N GLY A 68 4.10 19.73 -23.98
CA GLY A 68 4.90 20.36 -22.93
C GLY A 68 4.11 20.90 -21.73
N TRP A 69 2.78 20.77 -21.78
CA TRP A 69 1.88 20.99 -20.67
C TRP A 69 1.72 19.77 -19.76
N LYS A 70 2.08 18.55 -20.21
CA LYS A 70 1.88 17.32 -19.44
C LYS A 70 2.79 17.23 -18.21
N TYR A 71 4.02 17.72 -18.32
CA TYR A 71 5.01 17.70 -17.24
C TYR A 71 5.53 19.10 -17.00
N VAL A 72 5.22 19.65 -15.83
CA VAL A 72 5.39 21.07 -15.54
C VAL A 72 6.39 21.32 -14.44
N ASP A 73 6.96 22.51 -14.46
CA ASP A 73 7.81 23.06 -13.42
C ASP A 73 6.97 24.03 -12.57
N LEU A 74 6.85 23.75 -11.27
CA LEU A 74 6.12 24.59 -10.31
C LEU A 74 7.10 25.48 -9.52
N THR A 75 6.80 26.77 -9.45
CA THR A 75 7.58 27.73 -8.65
C THR A 75 6.69 28.39 -7.60
N ILE A 76 7.18 28.46 -6.37
CA ILE A 76 6.51 29.14 -5.26
C ILE A 76 6.79 30.64 -5.39
N THR A 77 5.80 31.42 -5.84
CA THR A 77 6.02 32.82 -6.26
C THR A 77 6.59 33.72 -5.15
N PRO A 78 6.12 33.66 -3.88
CA PRO A 78 6.65 34.52 -2.82
C PRO A 78 8.15 34.36 -2.54
N VAL A 79 8.69 33.15 -2.69
CA VAL A 79 10.08 32.82 -2.35
C VAL A 79 10.94 32.49 -3.58
N LYS A 80 10.34 32.42 -4.78
CA LYS A 80 10.98 32.03 -6.05
C LYS A 80 11.70 30.67 -6.01
N GLU A 81 11.29 29.79 -5.10
CA GLU A 81 11.84 28.44 -5.01
C GLU A 81 11.10 27.47 -5.94
N HIS A 82 11.85 26.50 -6.47
CA HIS A 82 11.34 25.49 -7.39
C HIS A 82 10.71 24.33 -6.61
N MET A 83 9.37 24.28 -6.56
CA MET A 83 8.63 23.29 -5.77
C MET A 83 8.94 21.86 -6.20
N ASN A 84 9.14 21.60 -7.50
CA ASN A 84 9.51 20.26 -7.96
C ASN A 84 10.83 19.79 -7.34
N SER A 85 11.81 20.69 -7.19
CA SER A 85 13.12 20.36 -6.62
C SER A 85 13.03 20.10 -5.12
N ILE A 86 12.21 20.89 -4.40
CA ILE A 86 11.93 20.64 -2.99
C ILE A 86 11.25 19.27 -2.82
N LEU A 87 10.21 19.00 -3.60
CA LEU A 87 9.49 17.73 -3.56
C LEU A 87 10.42 16.56 -3.90
N TYR A 88 11.25 16.68 -4.93
CA TYR A 88 12.26 15.69 -5.29
C TYR A 88 13.13 15.31 -4.09
N ASN A 89 13.72 16.31 -3.41
CA ASN A 89 14.57 16.08 -2.23
C ASN A 89 13.81 15.44 -1.05
N LEU A 90 12.51 15.71 -0.93
CA LEU A 90 11.65 15.17 0.13
C LEU A 90 11.14 13.74 -0.15
N VAL A 91 11.09 13.31 -1.42
CA VAL A 91 10.64 11.96 -1.79
C VAL A 91 11.77 11.00 -2.15
N GLU A 92 12.98 11.53 -2.35
CA GLU A 92 14.18 10.72 -2.61
C GLU A 92 14.51 9.81 -1.41
N PRO A 93 14.58 8.49 -1.61
CA PRO A 93 14.93 7.55 -0.56
C PRO A 93 16.32 7.77 0.00
N LEU A 94 16.50 7.56 1.31
CA LEU A 94 17.79 7.72 1.98
C LEU A 94 18.86 6.77 1.43
N TRP A 95 18.49 5.60 0.94
CA TRP A 95 19.43 4.64 0.36
C TRP A 95 20.02 5.04 -0.99
N LEU A 96 19.52 6.12 -1.62
CA LEU A 96 20.09 6.72 -2.82
C LEU A 96 21.02 7.89 -2.52
N LYS A 97 21.12 8.34 -1.27
CA LYS A 97 21.95 9.47 -0.88
C LYS A 97 23.35 8.99 -0.53
N ASP A 98 24.36 9.59 -1.17
CA ASP A 98 25.77 9.18 -1.07
C ASP A 98 26.37 9.23 0.36
N ASP A 99 25.73 9.94 1.31
CA ASP A 99 26.30 10.29 2.62
C ASP A 99 25.64 9.60 3.85
N VAL A 100 24.69 8.68 3.67
CA VAL A 100 24.02 8.07 4.83
C VAL A 100 24.80 6.85 5.33
N ILE A 101 25.69 7.10 6.30
CA ILE A 101 26.16 6.06 7.22
C ILE A 101 24.91 5.52 7.92
N THR A 102 24.53 4.28 7.61
CA THR A 102 23.50 3.55 8.37
C THR A 102 24.11 3.13 9.70
N ASP A 103 24.47 4.11 10.52
CA ASP A 103 25.06 3.86 11.81
C ASP A 103 23.98 3.31 12.74
N GLY A 104 24.25 2.11 13.21
CA GLY A 104 23.97 1.62 14.56
C GLY A 104 22.70 2.07 15.26
N SER A 105 21.89 1.06 15.58
CA SER A 105 21.26 0.95 16.92
C SER A 105 20.39 2.12 17.37
N ASP A 106 19.30 2.38 16.64
CA ASP A 106 18.11 2.84 17.35
C ASP A 106 17.27 1.59 17.66
N GLY A 107 17.03 1.33 18.94
CA GLY A 107 16.33 0.13 19.44
C GLY A 107 14.86 0.05 19.03
N ASN A 108 14.39 0.98 18.21
CA ASN A 108 13.05 1.01 17.65
C ASN A 108 13.01 0.27 16.31
N TYR A 109 12.21 -0.79 16.30
CA TYR A 109 11.79 -1.49 15.09
C TYR A 109 10.34 -1.12 14.75
N SER A 110 10.01 -1.16 13.47
CA SER A 110 8.64 -0.91 13.04
C SER A 110 7.78 -2.15 13.24
N THR A 111 6.60 -1.96 13.77
CA THR A 111 5.61 -2.99 13.99
C THR A 111 4.52 -2.92 12.94
N TYR A 112 3.62 -3.90 12.92
CA TYR A 112 2.46 -3.88 12.05
C TYR A 112 1.61 -2.60 12.16
N MET A 113 1.59 -1.98 13.34
CA MET A 113 0.76 -0.80 13.61
C MET A 113 1.26 0.46 12.91
N ASP A 114 2.55 0.49 12.60
CA ASP A 114 3.24 1.61 11.95
C ASP A 114 2.99 1.61 10.43
N LEU A 115 2.48 0.51 9.88
CA LEU A 115 2.11 0.42 8.47
C LEU A 115 0.82 1.18 8.17
N LEU A 116 0.86 1.97 7.08
CA LEU A 116 -0.35 2.56 6.52
C LEU A 116 -1.27 1.45 5.99
N ARG A 117 -2.58 1.72 6.01
CA ARG A 117 -3.60 0.75 5.59
C ARG A 117 -4.83 1.45 5.05
N ASN A 118 -5.43 0.84 4.04
CA ASN A 118 -6.74 1.25 3.55
C ASN A 118 -7.81 0.64 4.46
N LYS A 119 -8.47 1.48 5.26
CA LYS A 119 -9.52 1.00 6.15
C LYS A 119 -10.74 0.58 5.35
N LEU A 120 -11.20 -0.64 5.58
CA LEU A 120 -12.52 -1.07 5.10
C LEU A 120 -13.62 -0.28 5.81
N ILE A 121 -14.65 0.09 5.06
CA ILE A 121 -15.77 0.92 5.55
C ILE A 121 -16.86 -0.01 6.07
N GLU A 122 -17.34 0.24 7.29
CA GLU A 122 -18.45 -0.53 7.86
C GLU A 122 -19.71 -0.41 6.99
N LYS A 123 -20.46 -1.51 6.87
CA LYS A 123 -21.64 -1.68 6.01
C LYS A 123 -21.36 -1.62 4.51
N SER A 124 -20.10 -1.55 4.09
CA SER A 124 -19.74 -1.63 2.67
C SER A 124 -19.63 -3.07 2.20
N VAL A 125 -19.88 -3.26 0.90
CA VAL A 125 -19.67 -4.52 0.19
C VAL A 125 -18.42 -4.36 -0.67
N VAL A 126 -17.44 -5.25 -0.48
CA VAL A 126 -16.13 -5.16 -1.12
C VAL A 126 -15.79 -6.49 -1.78
N LYS A 127 -15.26 -6.43 -3.01
CA LYS A 127 -14.75 -7.62 -3.71
C LYS A 127 -13.29 -7.83 -3.31
N MET A 128 -12.99 -8.97 -2.72
CA MET A 128 -11.67 -9.31 -2.20
C MET A 128 -11.26 -10.69 -2.67
N LYS A 129 -9.97 -10.98 -2.57
CA LYS A 129 -9.42 -12.32 -2.76
C LYS A 129 -9.19 -12.96 -1.38
N PHE A 130 -9.76 -14.12 -1.15
CA PHE A 130 -9.40 -14.95 0.00
C PHE A 130 -8.01 -15.54 -0.23
N VAL A 131 -7.04 -15.25 0.63
CA VAL A 131 -5.65 -15.70 0.45
C VAL A 131 -5.40 -16.99 1.22
N VAL A 132 -5.61 -16.96 2.54
CA VAL A 132 -5.36 -18.09 3.44
C VAL A 132 -6.18 -17.93 4.71
N TYR A 133 -6.57 -19.05 5.32
CA TYR A 133 -7.11 -19.09 6.67
C TYR A 133 -6.02 -19.58 7.63
N HIS A 134 -5.78 -18.84 8.71
CA HIS A 134 -4.77 -19.20 9.69
C HIS A 134 -5.16 -18.71 11.08
N ASP A 135 -5.09 -19.60 12.07
CA ASP A 135 -5.32 -19.32 13.49
C ASP A 135 -6.58 -18.48 13.78
N GLY A 136 -7.70 -18.83 13.12
CA GLY A 136 -9.00 -18.14 13.31
C GLY A 136 -9.21 -16.93 12.41
N VAL A 137 -8.24 -16.57 11.56
CA VAL A 137 -8.25 -15.34 10.78
C VAL A 137 -8.21 -15.64 9.28
N PHE A 138 -9.08 -14.96 8.54
CA PHE A 138 -9.12 -14.95 7.07
C PHE A 138 -8.27 -13.79 6.56
N TYR A 139 -7.22 -14.09 5.79
CA TYR A 139 -6.38 -13.09 5.15
C TYR A 139 -7.03 -12.73 3.81
N MET A 140 -7.55 -11.51 3.72
CA MET A 140 -8.30 -11.03 2.55
C MET A 140 -7.53 -9.93 1.84
N ARG A 141 -7.29 -10.05 0.54
CA ARG A 141 -6.52 -9.07 -0.23
C ARG A 141 -7.41 -8.26 -1.17
N ASP A 142 -7.20 -6.96 -1.21
CA ASP A 142 -7.88 -6.07 -2.16
C ASP A 142 -7.51 -6.44 -3.61
N LYS A 143 -8.50 -6.50 -4.51
CA LYS A 143 -8.30 -6.77 -5.93
C LYS A 143 -7.62 -5.61 -6.67
N LEU A 144 -7.73 -4.38 -6.16
CA LEU A 144 -7.11 -3.18 -6.74
C LEU A 144 -5.61 -3.04 -6.41
N PHE A 145 -5.04 -4.04 -5.73
CA PHE A 145 -3.62 -4.19 -5.37
C PHE A 145 -2.62 -3.85 -6.49
N GLY A 146 -2.91 -4.23 -7.74
CA GLY A 146 -1.89 -4.37 -8.81
C GLY A 146 -1.00 -3.15 -9.04
N LYS A 147 -1.57 -1.96 -9.29
CA LYS A 147 -0.77 -0.77 -9.65
C LYS A 147 -0.05 -0.15 -8.44
N SER A 148 -0.68 -0.18 -7.28
CA SER A 148 -0.05 0.31 -6.05
C SER A 148 1.14 -0.58 -5.70
N PHE A 149 0.94 -1.89 -5.73
CA PHE A 149 1.97 -2.84 -5.35
C PHE A 149 3.16 -2.88 -6.31
N SER A 150 2.97 -2.66 -7.61
CA SER A 150 4.10 -2.67 -8.56
C SER A 150 5.16 -1.63 -8.19
N ILE A 151 4.75 -0.42 -7.82
CA ILE A 151 5.66 0.66 -7.39
C ILE A 151 6.43 0.22 -6.14
N LEU A 152 5.73 -0.31 -5.13
CA LEU A 152 6.36 -0.81 -3.92
C LEU A 152 7.35 -1.95 -4.21
N SER A 153 6.96 -2.88 -5.07
CA SER A 153 7.79 -4.01 -5.48
C SER A 153 9.08 -3.55 -6.16
N ASP A 154 9.01 -2.52 -7.00
CA ASP A 154 10.19 -1.93 -7.65
C ASP A 154 11.12 -1.28 -6.63
N MET A 155 10.58 -0.52 -5.68
CA MET A 155 11.37 0.09 -4.59
C MET A 155 12.04 -0.96 -3.69
N ILE A 156 11.29 -2.00 -3.31
CA ILE A 156 11.83 -3.12 -2.52
C ILE A 156 12.96 -3.81 -3.29
N LYS A 157 12.77 -4.06 -4.58
CA LYS A 157 13.77 -4.71 -5.43
C LYS A 157 15.06 -3.88 -5.53
N GLU A 158 14.93 -2.57 -5.72
CA GLU A 158 16.04 -1.62 -5.76
C GLU A 158 16.82 -1.64 -4.43
N TYR A 159 16.13 -1.44 -3.30
CA TYR A 159 16.75 -1.46 -1.97
C TYR A 159 17.41 -2.81 -1.64
N CYS A 160 16.72 -3.92 -1.91
CA CYS A 160 17.26 -5.26 -1.66
C CYS A 160 18.38 -5.64 -2.62
N GLY A 161 18.57 -4.92 -3.74
CA GLY A 161 19.70 -5.06 -4.65
C GLY A 161 21.02 -4.51 -4.09
N LEU A 162 20.96 -3.71 -3.02
CA LEU A 162 22.14 -3.19 -2.33
C LEU A 162 22.85 -4.29 -1.52
N ASN A 163 24.15 -4.09 -1.28
CA ASN A 163 25.01 -4.97 -0.45
C ASN A 163 24.69 -4.82 1.06
N LEU A 164 23.47 -5.24 1.44
CA LEU A 164 22.99 -5.19 2.82
C LEU A 164 23.35 -6.46 3.58
N SER A 165 23.72 -6.32 4.85
CA SER A 165 23.97 -7.45 5.75
C SER A 165 22.66 -8.21 6.07
N PRO A 166 22.74 -9.52 6.40
CA PRO A 166 21.62 -10.28 6.92
C PRO A 166 21.03 -9.62 8.17
N TYR A 167 19.71 -9.71 8.33
CA TYR A 167 19.00 -9.08 9.44
C TYR A 167 18.31 -10.12 10.34
N LEU A 168 18.43 -9.95 11.65
CA LEU A 168 17.67 -10.72 12.64
C LEU A 168 16.58 -9.82 13.23
N PRO A 169 15.32 -9.97 12.77
CA PRO A 169 14.21 -9.14 13.25
C PRO A 169 13.71 -9.58 14.63
N HIS A 170 12.96 -8.73 15.32
CA HIS A 170 12.22 -9.08 16.54
C HIS A 170 10.88 -9.75 16.20
N ILE A 171 10.24 -10.39 17.18
CA ILE A 171 8.83 -10.78 17.05
C ILE A 171 7.98 -9.50 16.94
N ASP A 172 6.94 -9.55 16.11
CA ASP A 172 6.08 -8.44 15.69
C ASP A 172 6.75 -7.35 14.85
N GLU A 173 8.03 -7.51 14.52
CA GLU A 173 8.74 -6.59 13.63
C GLU A 173 8.35 -6.79 12.16
N VAL A 174 8.17 -5.68 11.47
CA VAL A 174 8.03 -5.63 10.01
C VAL A 174 9.41 -5.51 9.38
N CYS A 175 9.74 -6.47 8.52
CA CYS A 175 10.99 -6.51 7.78
C CYS A 175 10.73 -6.84 6.30
N LEU A 176 11.79 -7.01 5.52
CA LEU A 176 11.73 -7.51 4.15
C LEU A 176 12.14 -8.98 4.12
N GLY A 177 11.34 -9.83 3.50
CA GLY A 177 11.58 -11.26 3.37
C GLY A 177 11.67 -11.71 1.92
N ARG A 178 12.68 -12.52 1.59
CA ARG A 178 12.83 -13.14 0.26
C ARG A 178 12.15 -14.50 0.22
N PHE A 179 11.16 -14.63 -0.66
CA PHE A 179 10.37 -15.85 -0.81
C PHE A 179 11.00 -16.81 -1.83
N PRO A 180 10.51 -18.07 -1.93
CA PRO A 180 11.04 -19.06 -2.88
C PRO A 180 10.94 -18.65 -4.35
N ASP A 181 10.05 -17.72 -4.69
CA ASP A 181 9.96 -17.08 -6.01
C ASP A 181 11.16 -16.15 -6.33
N GLY A 182 12.04 -15.94 -5.35
CA GLY A 182 13.21 -15.10 -5.46
C GLY A 182 12.94 -13.61 -5.26
N LEU A 183 11.68 -13.22 -5.05
CA LEU A 183 11.24 -11.85 -4.85
C LEU A 183 11.19 -11.49 -3.36
N TRP A 184 11.23 -10.18 -3.09
CA TRP A 184 11.25 -9.61 -1.75
C TRP A 184 9.92 -8.92 -1.44
N TYR A 185 9.41 -9.11 -0.23
CA TYR A 185 8.14 -8.55 0.22
C TYR A 185 8.23 -8.02 1.64
N ARG A 186 7.34 -7.09 2.01
CA ARG A 186 7.17 -6.71 3.42
C ARG A 186 6.50 -7.85 4.17
N VAL A 187 7.07 -8.20 5.31
CA VAL A 187 6.56 -9.28 6.15
C VAL A 187 6.60 -8.88 7.61
N ILE A 188 5.68 -9.43 8.40
CA ILE A 188 5.77 -9.41 9.87
C ILE A 188 6.36 -10.72 10.37
N CYS A 189 7.29 -10.62 11.31
CA CYS A 189 7.90 -11.75 11.99
C CYS A 189 7.02 -12.22 13.15
N ASP A 190 6.47 -13.41 13.03
CA ASP A 190 5.51 -13.96 13.99
C ASP A 190 6.18 -14.89 15.00
N GLN A 191 7.08 -15.77 14.52
CA GLN A 191 7.71 -16.75 15.38
C GLN A 191 9.13 -17.09 14.92
N MET A 192 10.07 -17.20 15.85
CA MET A 192 11.39 -17.78 15.59
C MET A 192 11.40 -19.29 15.90
N LYS A 193 12.02 -20.07 15.02
CA LYS A 193 12.27 -21.51 15.19
C LYS A 193 13.77 -21.82 15.20
N PRO A 194 14.18 -22.96 15.79
CA PRO A 194 15.56 -23.43 15.70
C PRO A 194 16.05 -23.51 14.25
N GLY A 195 17.37 -23.36 14.06
CA GLY A 195 17.96 -23.42 12.71
C GLY A 195 17.82 -22.12 11.90
N SER A 196 17.61 -20.98 12.55
CA SER A 196 17.48 -19.66 11.91
C SER A 196 16.29 -19.55 10.96
N LEU A 197 15.19 -20.25 11.26
CA LEU A 197 13.93 -20.16 10.53
C LEU A 197 12.97 -19.22 11.25
N VAL A 198 12.34 -18.33 10.50
CA VAL A 198 11.37 -17.36 11.02
C VAL A 198 10.05 -17.57 10.28
N LYS A 199 8.97 -17.79 11.02
CA LYS A 199 7.60 -17.75 10.49
C LYS A 199 7.25 -16.30 10.24
N VAL A 200 6.85 -16.00 9.01
CA VAL A 200 6.52 -14.66 8.57
C VAL A 200 5.18 -14.63 7.86
N HIS A 201 4.49 -13.49 7.95
CA HIS A 201 3.26 -13.24 7.21
C HIS A 201 3.48 -12.05 6.28
N SER A 202 3.20 -12.21 4.99
CA SER A 202 3.27 -11.11 4.04
C SER A 202 2.13 -10.14 4.28
N VAL A 203 2.44 -8.88 4.58
CA VAL A 203 1.42 -7.85 4.83
C VAL A 203 0.79 -7.31 3.55
N ASP A 204 1.41 -7.61 2.40
CA ASP A 204 0.95 -7.18 1.08
C ASP A 204 0.29 -8.31 0.29
N LEU A 205 0.74 -9.54 0.49
CA LEU A 205 0.23 -10.70 -0.23
C LEU A 205 -0.67 -11.58 0.64
N GLY A 206 -0.47 -11.64 1.96
CA GLY A 206 -1.27 -12.41 2.90
C GLY A 206 -0.82 -13.86 3.07
N ASN A 207 0.17 -14.31 2.30
CA ASN A 207 0.72 -15.66 2.44
C ASN A 207 1.66 -15.76 3.65
N ILE A 208 1.74 -16.98 4.19
CA ILE A 208 2.54 -17.33 5.36
C ILE A 208 3.68 -18.23 4.91
N ALA A 209 4.89 -17.99 5.41
CA ALA A 209 6.07 -18.79 5.05
C ALA A 209 7.05 -18.92 6.21
N TYR A 210 7.94 -19.90 6.11
CA TYR A 210 9.14 -19.99 6.94
C TYR A 210 10.34 -19.57 6.10
N LEU A 211 11.00 -18.48 6.49
CA LEU A 211 12.18 -17.96 5.82
C LEU A 211 13.41 -18.13 6.69
N ASN A 212 14.57 -18.34 6.07
CA ASN A 212 15.83 -18.30 6.79
C ASN A 212 16.19 -16.83 7.11
N THR A 213 16.84 -16.55 8.23
CA THR A 213 17.29 -15.18 8.58
C THR A 213 18.20 -14.54 7.53
N ARG A 214 18.92 -15.34 6.74
CA ARG A 214 19.72 -14.86 5.59
C ARG A 214 18.88 -14.26 4.47
N ASN A 215 17.60 -14.61 4.43
CA ASN A 215 16.59 -14.11 3.49
C ASN A 215 15.75 -12.98 4.11
N LEU A 216 16.22 -12.37 5.19
CA LEU A 216 15.57 -11.24 5.84
C LEU A 216 16.49 -10.00 5.79
N LYS A 217 15.87 -8.84 5.54
CA LYS A 217 16.51 -7.52 5.54
C LYS A 217 15.67 -6.55 6.36
N LYS A 218 16.31 -5.56 6.99
CA LYS A 218 15.60 -4.50 7.73
C LYS A 218 14.71 -3.72 6.76
N LEU A 219 13.53 -3.31 7.23
CA LEU A 219 12.66 -2.43 6.45
C LEU A 219 13.14 -0.97 6.59
N PRO A 220 13.46 -0.26 5.50
CA PRO A 220 13.70 1.18 5.53
C PRO A 220 12.37 1.95 5.69
N LEU A 221 12.41 3.11 6.36
CA LEU A 221 11.21 3.87 6.75
C LEU A 221 10.35 4.29 5.55
N GLU A 222 10.97 4.55 4.41
CA GLU A 222 10.31 4.98 3.18
C GLU A 222 9.33 3.93 2.64
N LEU A 223 9.56 2.65 2.96
CA LEU A 223 8.68 1.54 2.59
C LEU A 223 7.53 1.33 3.58
N LEU A 224 7.46 2.05 4.71
CA LEU A 224 6.32 2.03 5.63
C LEU A 224 5.10 2.80 5.08
N PHE A 225 5.35 3.85 4.29
CA PHE A 225 4.32 4.73 3.77
C PHE A 225 3.44 4.09 2.69
N HIS A 226 3.79 2.90 2.21
CA HIS A 226 2.92 2.19 1.29
C HIS A 226 1.82 1.45 2.04
N PRO A 227 0.53 1.64 1.71
CA PRO A 227 -0.54 0.93 2.42
C PRO A 227 -0.41 -0.59 2.27
N THR A 228 -0.64 -1.34 3.35
CA THR A 228 -0.80 -2.79 3.27
C THR A 228 -2.03 -3.15 2.46
N HIS A 229 -1.98 -4.26 1.74
CA HIS A 229 -3.07 -4.69 0.85
C HIS A 229 -3.90 -5.85 1.41
N VAL A 230 -3.49 -6.40 2.54
CA VAL A 230 -4.19 -7.48 3.25
C VAL A 230 -5.01 -6.90 4.39
N SER A 231 -6.26 -7.33 4.50
CA SER A 231 -7.16 -7.13 5.63
C SER A 231 -7.32 -8.44 6.40
N LEU A 232 -7.34 -8.37 7.72
CA LEU A 232 -7.53 -9.53 8.58
C LEU A 232 -9.02 -9.62 8.92
N CYS A 233 -9.67 -10.70 8.54
CA CYS A 233 -11.11 -10.84 8.67
C CYS A 233 -11.47 -12.01 9.58
N ILE A 234 -12.56 -11.84 10.32
CA ILE A 234 -13.16 -12.87 11.17
C ILE A 234 -14.61 -13.01 10.72
N LEU A 235 -15.09 -14.24 10.61
CA LEU A 235 -16.49 -14.52 10.33
C LEU A 235 -17.35 -14.32 11.57
N ASP A 236 -18.67 -14.23 11.37
CA ASP A 236 -19.62 -14.23 12.47
C ASP A 236 -19.41 -15.46 13.38
N SER A 237 -19.50 -15.26 14.70
CA SER A 237 -19.28 -16.30 15.70
C SER A 237 -20.23 -17.50 15.60
N SER A 238 -21.35 -17.36 14.89
CA SER A 238 -22.24 -18.46 14.54
C SER A 238 -21.61 -19.50 13.60
N ILE A 239 -20.58 -19.12 12.85
CA ILE A 239 -19.86 -20.00 11.92
C ILE A 239 -18.67 -20.63 12.66
N GLN A 240 -18.81 -21.90 13.06
CA GLN A 240 -17.72 -22.64 13.70
C GLN A 240 -16.81 -23.32 12.67
N ILE A 241 -15.51 -23.07 12.77
CA ILE A 241 -14.50 -23.67 11.91
C ILE A 241 -13.82 -24.81 12.67
N ASN A 242 -14.05 -26.03 12.20
CA ASN A 242 -13.40 -27.26 12.69
C ASN A 242 -12.29 -27.72 11.72
N GLU A 243 -11.62 -28.84 12.03
CA GLU A 243 -10.52 -29.37 11.20
C GLU A 243 -10.96 -29.69 9.76
N LYS A 244 -12.14 -30.28 9.56
CA LYS A 244 -12.69 -30.57 8.23
C LYS A 244 -12.91 -29.29 7.42
N ASN A 245 -13.38 -28.23 8.08
CA ASN A 245 -13.59 -26.93 7.47
C ASN A 245 -12.26 -26.30 7.02
N ILE A 246 -11.17 -26.51 7.75
CA ILE A 246 -9.83 -26.03 7.37
C ILE A 246 -9.36 -26.67 6.05
N GLU A 247 -9.54 -27.98 5.88
CA GLU A 247 -9.19 -28.67 4.63
C GLU A 247 -10.01 -28.18 3.44
N ILE A 248 -11.28 -27.81 3.66
CA ILE A 248 -12.12 -27.20 2.63
C ILE A 248 -11.58 -25.83 2.26
N LEU A 249 -11.31 -24.97 3.25
CA LEU A 249 -10.78 -23.62 3.03
C LEU A 249 -9.49 -23.63 2.22
N GLN A 250 -8.57 -24.56 2.47
CA GLN A 250 -7.32 -24.70 1.71
C GLN A 250 -7.57 -24.89 0.19
N LYS A 251 -8.65 -25.59 -0.19
CA LYS A 251 -9.00 -25.81 -1.61
C LYS A 251 -9.50 -24.53 -2.30
N TYR A 252 -9.96 -23.56 -1.52
CA TYR A 252 -10.52 -22.30 -2.00
C TYR A 252 -9.58 -21.11 -1.79
N GLU A 253 -8.35 -21.32 -1.35
CA GLU A 253 -7.34 -20.26 -1.32
C GLU A 253 -7.18 -19.61 -2.71
N ASN A 254 -6.94 -18.31 -2.70
CA ASN A 254 -6.84 -17.44 -3.87
C ASN A 254 -8.12 -17.26 -4.70
N THR A 255 -9.30 -17.61 -4.16
CA THR A 255 -10.59 -17.32 -4.81
C THR A 255 -11.08 -15.90 -4.54
N ASP A 256 -11.79 -15.33 -5.53
CA ASP A 256 -12.43 -14.03 -5.38
C ASP A 256 -13.80 -14.23 -4.70
N CYS A 257 -14.12 -13.39 -3.72
CA CYS A 257 -15.40 -13.39 -3.03
C CYS A 257 -15.87 -11.97 -2.74
N GLU A 258 -17.17 -11.83 -2.50
CA GLU A 258 -17.77 -10.58 -2.06
C GLU A 258 -17.99 -10.64 -0.55
N VAL A 259 -17.46 -9.64 0.17
CA VAL A 259 -17.54 -9.55 1.62
C VAL A 259 -18.33 -8.31 2.03
N THR A 260 -19.20 -8.48 3.02
CA THR A 260 -19.89 -7.38 3.69
C THR A 260 -19.16 -7.08 4.99
N VAL A 261 -18.64 -5.87 5.12
CA VAL A 261 -17.91 -5.43 6.30
C VAL A 261 -18.92 -5.07 7.38
N LEU A 262 -18.99 -5.84 8.47
CA LEU A 262 -19.95 -5.59 9.54
C LEU A 262 -19.41 -4.55 10.52
N LYS A 263 -18.16 -4.73 10.97
CA LYS A 263 -17.56 -3.89 12.01
C LYS A 263 -16.04 -3.91 11.94
N SER A 264 -15.40 -2.77 12.21
CA SER A 264 -13.97 -2.75 12.53
C SER A 264 -13.76 -3.13 13.99
N LEU A 265 -12.92 -4.13 14.24
CA LEU A 265 -12.66 -4.63 15.60
C LEU A 265 -11.60 -3.79 16.34
N GLY A 266 -11.10 -2.71 15.72
CA GLY A 266 -10.04 -1.88 16.26
C GLY A 266 -8.67 -2.58 16.23
N GLY A 267 -7.63 -1.81 16.55
CA GLY A 267 -6.39 -2.34 17.11
C GLY A 267 -5.58 -3.42 16.40
N LYS A 268 -5.75 -3.72 15.09
CA LYS A 268 -4.80 -4.52 14.25
C LYS A 268 -5.32 -4.81 12.84
N ASN A 269 -6.02 -3.90 12.16
CA ASN A 269 -6.57 -4.18 10.81
C ASN A 269 -7.53 -5.39 10.75
N HIS A 270 -8.22 -5.67 11.86
CA HIS A 270 -9.18 -6.76 12.00
C HIS A 270 -10.61 -6.30 11.74
N TYR A 271 -11.37 -7.11 10.99
CA TYR A 271 -12.74 -6.82 10.59
C TYR A 271 -13.65 -8.01 10.84
N LEU A 272 -14.81 -7.76 11.41
CA LEU A 272 -15.91 -8.71 11.40
C LEU A 272 -16.61 -8.59 10.04
N ILE A 273 -16.76 -9.71 9.33
CA ILE A 273 -17.37 -9.75 8.01
C ILE A 273 -18.48 -10.79 7.93
N ASN A 274 -19.41 -10.56 7.01
CA ASN A 274 -20.26 -11.61 6.44
C ASN A 274 -19.77 -11.91 5.01
N CYS A 275 -19.70 -13.19 4.64
CA CYS A 275 -19.39 -13.63 3.29
C CYS A 275 -20.22 -14.88 2.95
N PRO A 276 -21.25 -14.75 2.08
CA PRO A 276 -22.11 -15.87 1.69
C PRO A 276 -21.34 -17.06 1.10
N PHE A 277 -20.22 -16.80 0.43
CA PHE A 277 -19.34 -17.85 -0.10
C PHE A 277 -18.81 -18.76 1.00
N PHE A 278 -18.36 -18.20 2.14
CA PHE A 278 -17.91 -19.02 3.27
C PHE A 278 -19.06 -19.71 3.98
N GLU A 279 -20.23 -19.07 4.09
CA GLU A 279 -21.43 -19.71 4.63
C GLU A 279 -21.85 -20.94 3.82
N GLU A 280 -21.69 -20.93 2.50
CA GLU A 280 -22.02 -22.06 1.63
C GLU A 280 -21.03 -23.23 1.78
N ILE A 281 -19.72 -22.96 1.77
CA ILE A 281 -18.71 -24.03 1.79
C ILE A 281 -18.43 -24.59 3.20
N LEU A 282 -18.89 -23.92 4.25
CA LEU A 282 -18.67 -24.33 5.65
C LEU A 282 -19.90 -25.00 6.31
N GLN A 283 -20.98 -25.20 5.56
CA GLN A 283 -22.15 -26.03 5.94
C GLN A 283 -21.83 -27.53 5.83
#